data_AF-A0A5B8VVK9-F1
#
_entry.id   AF-A0A5B8VVK9-F1
#
_cell.length_a   1.000
_cell.length_b   1.000
_cell.length_c   1.000
_cell.angle_alpha   90.00
_cell.angle_beta   90.00
_cell.angle_gamma   90.00
#
_symmetry.space_group_name_H-M   'P 1'
#
loop_
_entity.id
_entity.type
_entity.pdbx_description
1 polymer ?
#
loop_
_entity_poly.entity_id
_entity_poly.type
_entity_poly.pdbx_seq_one_letter_code
_entity_poly.pdbx_strand_id
1 'polypeptide(L)'
;MANNFFGLTDTGRQRDNNEDAFIAQKADDGNFILACVIDGVGGYVGGEVAAEIARETIIKDLSYIAGNVSALLVNTFIDANKQIYDKKIADKELQNMACVLTLAVVDLENNQFHYAHVGDTRLYLLRDNSLIKISKDHSFVGFLEDSGRLSEEAAMDHPKRNEINKALGFDPNIAKEADFVETGHSPFLPGDMLLVCSDGLTDLVDKNLIKSILTGAGELEDKATKLIQAANNKGGKDNVTVVLVHNNKVPRVHNVTRPVASAKVAEEIIDPKHRPKLHDGPETVPVKQKSNRTAVALLAILLLVVLCGFVWQYWINQQLKHDETKPVVARPVTRPKSAGEIKLQDTLNKLKGNTLILSATDFKEPIVLSDSIFIGRDSLYIKAKGKIVFKPDSGYKGAAFMLSPKSKYVVLDSVAFDGFKTGVITHNDALVLKYVQFINCVTPVQTTYLFPDKQYVSGRLFGGMFKIDSLPKAIKH
;
A
#
# COMPACT_ATOMS: atom_id res chain seq x y z
N MET A 1 5.15 -34.18 -8.23
CA MET A 1 4.37 -32.92 -8.12
C MET A 1 5.33 -31.92 -7.49
N ALA A 2 5.56 -30.77 -8.11
CA ALA A 2 6.43 -29.75 -7.52
C ALA A 2 5.78 -29.26 -6.21
N ASN A 3 6.50 -29.36 -5.09
CA ASN A 3 6.04 -28.82 -3.81
C ASN A 3 5.91 -27.31 -3.97
N ASN A 4 4.75 -26.78 -3.58
CA ASN A 4 4.45 -25.34 -3.67
C ASN A 4 4.96 -24.55 -2.47
N PHE A 5 5.77 -25.18 -1.61
CA PHE A 5 6.52 -24.55 -0.54
C PHE A 5 7.83 -25.32 -0.31
N PHE A 6 8.84 -24.64 0.23
CA PHE A 6 10.12 -25.24 0.59
C PHE A 6 10.80 -24.39 1.67
N GLY A 7 11.42 -25.01 2.66
CA GLY A 7 12.17 -24.33 3.71
C GLY A 7 13.58 -24.89 3.83
N LEU A 8 14.56 -24.02 4.10
CA LEU A 8 15.95 -24.39 4.25
C LEU A 8 16.62 -23.48 5.28
N THR A 9 17.51 -24.06 6.09
CA THR A 9 18.33 -23.35 7.07
C THR A 9 19.78 -23.80 6.95
N ASP A 10 20.72 -22.90 7.22
CA ASP A 10 22.16 -23.15 7.22
C ASP A 10 22.80 -22.35 8.37
N THR A 11 23.73 -22.97 9.08
CA THR A 11 24.44 -22.34 10.22
C THR A 11 25.22 -21.09 9.80
N GLY A 12 25.53 -20.93 8.52
CA GLY A 12 26.44 -19.89 8.05
C GLY A 12 27.89 -20.36 8.09
N ARG A 13 28.82 -19.43 7.89
CA ARG A 13 30.28 -19.69 7.85
C ARG A 13 31.01 -19.28 9.12
N GLN A 14 30.41 -18.42 9.95
CA GLN A 14 31.07 -17.80 11.11
C GLN A 14 30.40 -18.15 12.45
N ARG A 15 29.35 -18.96 12.44
CA ARG A 15 28.68 -19.46 13.65
C ARG A 15 28.98 -20.95 13.83
N ASP A 16 29.07 -21.38 15.09
CA ASP A 16 29.26 -22.80 15.45
C ASP A 16 27.93 -23.53 15.70
N ASN A 17 26.86 -22.77 15.97
CA ASN A 17 25.52 -23.28 16.25
C ASN A 17 24.49 -22.59 15.37
N ASN A 18 23.40 -23.31 15.05
CA ASN A 18 22.24 -22.74 14.37
C ASN A 18 21.12 -22.50 15.39
N GLU A 19 20.84 -21.22 15.66
CA GLU A 19 19.78 -20.77 16.56
C GLU A 19 18.48 -20.46 15.80
N ASP A 20 18.50 -20.52 14.46
CA ASP A 20 17.30 -20.41 13.65
C ASP A 20 16.49 -21.72 13.63
N ALA A 21 15.17 -21.56 13.55
CA ALA A 21 14.22 -22.61 13.23
C ALA A 21 13.25 -22.15 12.14
N PHE A 22 12.57 -23.10 11.49
CA PHE A 22 11.55 -22.77 10.49
C PHE A 22 10.38 -23.76 10.48
N ILE A 23 9.27 -23.31 9.89
CA ILE A 23 8.11 -24.14 9.57
C ILE A 23 7.83 -24.00 8.08
N ALA A 24 7.75 -25.12 7.37
CA ALA A 24 7.35 -25.19 5.97
C ALA A 24 6.52 -26.46 5.78
N GLN A 25 5.25 -26.41 6.17
CA GLN A 25 4.37 -27.58 6.13
C GLN A 25 2.91 -27.20 5.89
N LYS A 26 2.11 -28.19 5.52
CA LYS A 26 0.66 -28.07 5.46
C LYS A 26 0.04 -28.12 6.86
N ALA A 27 -1.08 -27.43 7.04
CA ALA A 27 -1.90 -27.47 8.25
C ALA A 27 -3.39 -27.62 7.90
N ASP A 28 -4.19 -27.99 8.91
CA ASP A 28 -5.64 -28.15 8.83
C ASP A 28 -6.07 -28.97 7.58
N ASP A 29 -5.67 -30.25 7.59
CA ASP A 29 -5.90 -31.22 6.51
C ASP A 29 -5.39 -30.82 5.11
N GLY A 30 -4.49 -29.83 5.05
CA GLY A 30 -3.87 -29.37 3.81
C GLY A 30 -4.52 -28.16 3.16
N ASN A 31 -5.49 -27.54 3.83
CA ASN A 31 -6.12 -26.29 3.38
C ASN A 31 -5.17 -25.10 3.47
N PHE A 32 -4.27 -25.12 4.46
CA PHE A 32 -3.33 -24.05 4.72
C PHE A 32 -1.87 -24.51 4.59
N ILE A 33 -0.99 -23.56 4.27
CA ILE A 33 0.46 -23.73 4.40
C ILE A 33 0.94 -22.79 5.50
N LEU A 34 1.68 -23.35 6.46
CA LEU A 34 2.43 -22.59 7.45
C LEU A 34 3.85 -22.36 6.93
N ALA A 35 4.22 -21.09 6.80
CA ALA A 35 5.55 -20.65 6.43
C ALA A 35 6.08 -19.72 7.53
N CYS A 36 7.04 -20.19 8.31
CA CYS A 36 7.57 -19.46 9.45
C CYS A 36 9.09 -19.48 9.43
N VAL A 37 9.72 -18.36 9.77
CA VAL A 37 11.13 -18.31 10.18
C VAL A 37 11.18 -17.72 11.57
N ILE A 38 11.96 -18.38 12.43
CA ILE A 38 12.16 -18.05 13.82
C ILE A 38 13.67 -17.95 14.00
N ASP A 39 14.14 -16.83 14.53
CA ASP A 39 15.55 -16.58 14.78
C ASP A 39 15.72 -16.42 16.30
N GLY A 40 16.49 -17.35 16.87
CA GLY A 40 16.88 -17.33 18.28
C GLY A 40 17.90 -16.24 18.51
N VAL A 41 17.54 -15.22 19.30
CA VAL A 41 18.41 -14.06 19.51
C VAL A 41 19.64 -14.44 20.33
N GLY A 42 20.77 -14.56 19.63
CA GLY A 42 22.08 -14.99 20.12
C GLY A 42 22.89 -13.89 20.82
N GLY A 43 23.58 -14.29 21.88
CA GLY A 43 24.35 -13.42 22.79
C GLY A 43 24.39 -13.98 24.21
N TYR A 44 23.50 -14.95 24.48
CA TYR A 44 23.39 -15.74 25.69
C TYR A 44 23.02 -17.18 25.33
N VAL A 45 23.03 -18.09 26.31
CA VAL A 45 22.62 -19.48 26.12
C VAL A 45 21.10 -19.57 25.88
N GLY A 46 20.68 -20.32 24.86
CA GLY A 46 19.29 -20.78 24.70
C GLY A 46 18.48 -20.22 23.53
N GLY A 47 19.08 -19.50 22.58
CA GLY A 47 18.37 -18.98 21.40
C GLY A 47 17.66 -20.10 20.63
N GLU A 48 18.34 -21.22 20.40
CA GLU A 48 17.81 -22.42 19.76
C GLU A 48 16.64 -23.05 20.55
N VAL A 49 16.68 -22.93 21.88
CA VAL A 49 15.61 -23.44 22.76
C VAL A 49 14.37 -22.56 22.65
N ALA A 50 14.54 -21.23 22.65
CA ALA A 50 13.42 -20.31 22.44
C ALA A 50 12.79 -20.50 21.05
N ALA A 51 13.63 -20.66 20.01
CA ALA A 51 13.17 -20.88 18.65
C ALA A 51 12.37 -22.18 18.51
N GLU A 52 12.82 -23.28 19.12
CA GLU A 52 12.10 -24.56 19.07
C GLU A 52 10.79 -24.52 19.88
N ILE A 53 10.77 -23.88 21.05
CA ILE A 53 9.52 -23.70 21.82
C ILE A 53 8.49 -22.92 21.02
N ALA A 54 8.89 -21.84 20.35
CA ALA A 54 8.01 -21.07 19.48
C ALA A 54 7.50 -21.95 18.32
N ARG A 55 8.38 -22.70 17.68
CA ARG A 55 8.04 -23.61 16.57
C ARG A 55 7.01 -24.66 16.98
N GLU A 56 7.24 -25.37 18.09
CA GLU A 56 6.32 -26.40 18.60
C GLU A 56 4.96 -25.80 18.96
N THR A 57 4.95 -24.63 19.60
CA THR A 57 3.71 -23.93 19.98
C THR A 57 2.90 -23.54 18.75
N ILE A 58 3.53 -22.98 17.72
CA ILE A 58 2.87 -22.61 16.47
C ILE A 58 2.25 -23.82 15.76
N ILE A 59 3.01 -24.92 15.65
CA ILE A 59 2.51 -26.15 15.01
C ILE A 59 1.29 -26.70 15.76
N LYS A 60 1.33 -26.66 17.09
CA LYS A 60 0.23 -27.12 17.94
C LYS A 60 -1.01 -26.25 17.80
N ASP A 61 -0.87 -24.93 17.96
CA ASP A 61 -2.00 -24.00 18.00
C ASP A 61 -2.66 -23.84 16.64
N LEU A 62 -1.90 -24.00 15.56
CA LEU A 62 -2.38 -23.92 14.17
C LEU A 62 -2.64 -25.29 13.54
N SER A 63 -2.75 -26.34 14.35
CA SER A 63 -3.22 -27.64 13.89
C SER A 63 -4.66 -27.60 13.37
N TYR A 64 -5.46 -26.67 13.89
CA TYR A 64 -6.83 -26.38 13.47
C TYR A 64 -7.03 -24.87 13.33
N ILE A 65 -7.44 -24.42 12.14
CA ILE A 65 -7.53 -22.99 11.82
C ILE A 65 -8.99 -22.63 11.56
N ALA A 66 -9.59 -21.87 12.47
CA ALA A 66 -10.97 -21.44 12.35
C ALA A 66 -11.19 -20.03 12.91
N GLY A 67 -12.27 -19.37 12.44
CA GLY A 67 -12.67 -18.06 12.92
C GLY A 67 -11.76 -16.93 12.42
N ASN A 68 -11.46 -15.97 13.29
CA ASN A 68 -10.61 -14.84 12.94
C ASN A 68 -9.13 -15.26 12.99
N VAL A 69 -8.57 -15.55 11.81
CA VAL A 69 -7.17 -15.99 11.67
C VAL A 69 -6.20 -14.98 12.29
N SER A 70 -6.37 -13.67 12.08
CA SER A 70 -5.49 -12.66 12.66
C SER A 70 -5.47 -12.69 14.19
N ALA A 71 -6.64 -12.86 14.83
CA ALA A 71 -6.72 -13.00 16.28
C ALA A 71 -6.09 -14.33 16.76
N LEU A 72 -6.27 -15.42 16.00
CA LEU A 72 -5.62 -16.69 16.26
C LEU A 72 -4.09 -16.55 16.24
N LEU A 73 -3.52 -15.88 15.24
CA LEU A 73 -2.07 -15.68 15.15
C LEU A 73 -1.52 -14.86 16.33
N VAL A 74 -2.23 -13.81 16.76
CA VAL A 74 -1.84 -13.03 17.95
C VAL A 74 -1.81 -13.91 19.20
N ASN A 75 -2.86 -14.72 19.40
CA ASN A 75 -2.92 -15.63 20.54
C ASN A 75 -1.80 -16.67 20.51
N THR A 76 -1.49 -17.24 19.34
CA THR A 76 -0.36 -18.16 19.17
C THR A 76 0.99 -17.52 19.57
N PHE A 77 1.20 -16.24 19.23
CA PHE A 77 2.42 -15.52 19.64
C PHE A 77 2.45 -15.25 21.16
N ILE A 78 1.30 -14.94 21.76
CA ILE A 78 1.16 -14.77 23.22
C ILE A 78 1.46 -16.10 23.94
N ASP A 79 0.92 -17.21 23.43
CA ASP A 79 1.14 -18.54 24.00
C ASP A 79 2.60 -18.96 23.85
N ALA A 80 3.21 -18.76 22.68
CA ALA A 80 4.63 -19.01 22.47
C ALA A 80 5.50 -18.19 23.43
N ASN A 81 5.22 -16.89 23.57
CA ASN A 81 5.91 -16.02 24.53
C ASN A 81 5.79 -16.53 25.97
N LYS A 82 4.60 -16.97 26.35
CA LYS A 82 4.35 -17.53 27.69
C LYS A 82 5.17 -18.80 27.92
N GLN A 83 5.21 -19.72 26.96
CA GLN A 83 5.99 -20.97 27.10
C GLN A 83 7.50 -20.70 27.20
N ILE A 84 8.00 -19.77 26.39
CA ILE A 84 9.39 -19.31 26.48
C ILE A 84 9.64 -18.74 27.88
N TYR A 85 8.79 -17.83 28.36
CA TYR A 85 8.98 -17.20 29.67
C TYR A 85 8.89 -18.19 30.84
N ASP A 86 7.97 -19.15 30.81
CA ASP A 86 7.85 -20.20 31.82
C ASP A 86 9.13 -21.05 31.90
N LYS A 87 9.73 -21.37 30.75
CA LYS A 87 11.00 -22.08 30.68
C LYS A 87 12.17 -21.23 31.20
N LYS A 88 12.17 -19.90 30.98
CA LYS A 88 13.16 -18.96 31.58
C LYS A 88 13.09 -18.92 33.11
N ILE A 89 11.88 -19.04 33.67
CA ILE A 89 11.70 -19.10 35.14
C ILE A 89 12.21 -20.43 35.68
N ALA A 90 11.92 -21.54 34.98
CA ALA A 90 12.27 -22.88 35.42
C ALA A 90 13.78 -23.16 35.35
N ASP A 91 14.47 -22.58 34.36
CA ASP A 91 15.87 -22.86 34.07
C ASP A 91 16.72 -21.58 34.09
N LYS A 92 17.61 -21.48 35.08
CA LYS A 92 18.44 -20.28 35.27
C LYS A 92 19.45 -20.06 34.15
N GLU A 93 19.88 -21.12 33.46
CA GLU A 93 20.87 -21.01 32.38
C GLU A 93 20.24 -20.39 31.12
N LEU A 94 18.92 -20.49 30.98
CA LEU A 94 18.15 -19.98 29.85
C LEU A 94 17.49 -18.62 30.12
N GLN A 95 17.85 -17.93 31.19
CA GLN A 95 17.20 -16.67 31.62
C GLN A 95 17.21 -15.55 30.59
N ASN A 96 18.07 -15.63 29.59
CA ASN A 96 18.18 -14.63 28.53
C ASN A 96 17.67 -15.13 27.17
N MET A 97 17.16 -16.36 27.06
CA MET A 97 16.66 -16.85 25.79
C MET A 97 15.49 -16.01 25.28
N ALA A 98 15.49 -15.77 23.99
CA ALA A 98 14.48 -15.01 23.27
C ALA A 98 14.52 -15.40 21.80
N CYS A 99 13.46 -15.12 21.08
CA CYS A 99 13.45 -15.27 19.63
C CYS A 99 12.60 -14.19 18.97
N VAL A 100 12.95 -13.87 17.73
CA VAL A 100 12.12 -13.11 16.81
C VAL A 100 11.51 -14.06 15.80
N LEU A 101 10.35 -13.74 15.25
CA LEU A 101 9.77 -14.59 14.22
C LEU A 101 8.77 -13.88 13.31
N THR A 102 8.64 -14.45 12.12
CA THR A 102 7.64 -14.07 11.13
C THR A 102 6.94 -15.32 10.65
N LEU A 103 5.62 -15.32 10.78
CA LEU A 103 4.74 -16.41 10.38
C LEU A 103 3.78 -15.91 9.30
N ALA A 104 3.72 -16.62 8.18
CA ALA A 104 2.69 -16.51 7.16
C ALA A 104 1.83 -17.79 7.14
N VAL A 105 0.52 -17.61 7.21
CA VAL A 105 -0.48 -18.66 7.04
C VAL A 105 -1.17 -18.43 5.70
N VAL A 106 -0.89 -19.30 4.75
CA VAL A 106 -1.38 -19.19 3.37
C VAL A 106 -2.64 -20.03 3.23
N ASP A 107 -3.74 -19.35 2.94
CA ASP A 107 -5.02 -19.94 2.58
C ASP A 107 -5.05 -20.09 1.06
N LEU A 108 -4.72 -21.30 0.60
CA LEU A 108 -4.69 -21.58 -0.83
C LEU A 108 -6.09 -21.45 -1.42
N GLU A 109 -7.13 -21.96 -0.76
CA GLU A 109 -8.50 -21.97 -1.27
C GLU A 109 -8.99 -20.57 -1.64
N ASN A 110 -8.83 -19.62 -0.71
CA ASN A 110 -9.27 -18.24 -0.88
C ASN A 110 -8.24 -17.33 -1.58
N ASN A 111 -7.05 -17.84 -1.93
CA ASN A 111 -5.96 -17.07 -2.54
C ASN A 111 -5.57 -15.85 -1.70
N GLN A 112 -5.32 -16.07 -0.42
CA GLN A 112 -4.90 -15.03 0.53
C GLN A 112 -3.86 -15.59 1.49
N PHE A 113 -3.13 -14.70 2.14
CA PHE A 113 -2.30 -15.05 3.28
C PHE A 113 -2.56 -14.09 4.43
N HIS A 114 -2.44 -14.63 5.65
CA HIS A 114 -2.39 -13.87 6.89
C HIS A 114 -0.96 -13.93 7.42
N TYR A 115 -0.51 -12.91 8.13
CA TYR A 115 0.79 -12.95 8.77
C TYR A 115 0.75 -12.37 10.19
N ALA A 116 1.70 -12.84 10.99
CA ALA A 116 2.07 -12.28 12.28
C ALA A 116 3.59 -12.16 12.37
N HIS A 117 4.08 -11.08 12.97
CA HIS A 117 5.49 -10.73 12.97
C HIS A 117 5.88 -10.04 14.28
N VAL A 118 7.03 -10.44 14.81
CA VAL A 118 7.75 -9.77 15.91
C VAL A 118 9.25 -9.84 15.63
N GLY A 119 9.93 -8.69 15.63
CA GLY A 119 11.38 -8.58 15.49
C GLY A 119 11.84 -8.18 14.09
N ASP A 120 12.89 -8.80 13.56
CA ASP A 120 13.56 -8.38 12.32
C ASP A 120 13.77 -9.51 11.30
N THR A 121 13.18 -10.68 11.53
CA THR A 121 12.86 -11.61 10.44
C THR A 121 11.91 -10.95 9.44
N ARG A 122 11.99 -11.30 8.16
CA ARG A 122 11.30 -10.55 7.09
C ARG A 122 10.36 -11.42 6.27
N LEU A 123 9.21 -10.84 5.91
CA LEU A 123 8.27 -11.38 4.93
C LEU A 123 8.27 -10.52 3.67
N TYR A 124 8.50 -11.14 2.53
CA TYR A 124 8.41 -10.53 1.21
C TYR A 124 7.34 -11.20 0.35
N LEU A 125 6.65 -10.39 -0.46
CA LEU A 125 5.77 -10.83 -1.55
C LEU A 125 6.44 -10.49 -2.88
N LEU A 126 6.69 -11.50 -3.70
CA LEU A 126 7.04 -11.36 -5.10
C LEU A 126 5.76 -11.46 -5.95
N ARG A 127 5.41 -10.36 -6.61
CA ARG A 127 4.29 -10.26 -7.55
C ARG A 127 4.70 -9.43 -8.76
N ASP A 128 4.37 -9.89 -9.97
CA ASP A 128 4.65 -9.17 -11.22
C ASP A 128 6.11 -8.67 -11.31
N ASN A 129 7.06 -9.55 -10.98
CA ASN A 129 8.49 -9.24 -10.94
C ASN A 129 8.86 -8.11 -9.96
N SER A 130 8.03 -7.81 -8.96
CA SER A 130 8.27 -6.82 -7.91
C SER A 130 8.35 -7.51 -6.56
N LEU A 131 9.49 -7.37 -5.88
CA LEU A 131 9.69 -7.90 -4.53
C LEU A 131 9.30 -6.80 -3.53
N ILE A 132 8.29 -7.06 -2.70
CA ILE A 132 7.70 -6.09 -1.78
C ILE A 132 7.89 -6.62 -0.36
N LYS A 133 8.56 -5.84 0.50
CA LYS A 133 8.65 -6.16 1.94
C LYS A 133 7.29 -5.88 2.58
N ILE A 134 6.73 -6.89 3.24
CA ILE A 134 5.41 -6.84 3.88
C ILE A 134 5.54 -6.52 5.37
N SER A 135 6.46 -7.20 6.07
CA SER A 135 6.74 -6.94 7.49
C SER A 135 7.57 -5.66 7.66
N LYS A 136 7.52 -5.09 8.87
CA LYS A 136 8.36 -3.95 9.27
C LYS A 136 9.25 -4.37 10.41
N ASP A 137 10.53 -4.10 10.29
CA ASP A 137 11.49 -4.56 11.27
C ASP A 137 11.26 -3.79 12.58
N HIS A 138 11.10 -4.52 13.68
CA HIS A 138 10.96 -3.97 15.02
C HIS A 138 12.33 -3.62 15.62
N SER A 139 13.14 -2.90 14.85
CA SER A 139 14.47 -2.39 15.22
C SER A 139 14.56 -0.89 14.95
N PHE A 140 15.50 -0.20 15.62
CA PHE A 140 15.69 1.24 15.39
C PHE A 140 16.10 1.53 13.94
N VAL A 141 17.02 0.73 13.41
CA VAL A 141 17.52 0.85 12.04
C VAL A 141 16.45 0.49 11.03
N GLY A 142 15.72 -0.59 11.28
CA GLY A 142 14.57 -1.01 10.49
C GLY A 142 13.51 0.09 10.34
N PHE A 143 13.16 0.77 11.43
CA PHE A 143 12.26 1.93 11.36
C PHE A 143 12.79 3.07 10.47
N LEU A 144 14.10 3.33 10.50
CA LEU A 144 14.71 4.36 9.65
C LEU A 144 14.72 3.94 8.17
N GLU A 145 15.00 2.67 7.88
CA GLU A 145 14.92 2.08 6.54
C GLU A 145 13.48 2.16 6.00
N ASP A 146 12.51 1.61 6.74
CA ASP A 146 11.11 1.53 6.33
C ASP A 146 10.47 2.92 6.15
N SER A 147 10.98 3.93 6.85
CA SER A 147 10.55 5.33 6.72
C SER A 147 11.30 6.14 5.65
N GLY A 148 12.24 5.51 4.92
CA GLY A 148 13.05 6.15 3.89
C GLY A 148 14.08 7.15 4.42
N ARG A 149 14.37 7.13 5.72
CA ARG A 149 15.40 7.95 6.36
C ARG A 149 16.80 7.38 6.17
N LEU A 150 16.89 6.06 6.00
CA LEU A 150 18.10 5.36 5.57
C LEU A 150 17.79 4.59 4.28
N SER A 151 18.78 4.49 3.40
CA SER A 151 18.75 3.49 2.33
C SER A 151 19.06 2.11 2.91
N GLU A 152 18.75 1.05 2.17
CA GLU A 152 19.09 -0.33 2.52
C GLU A 152 20.60 -0.45 2.79
N GLU A 153 21.44 0.12 1.93
CA GLU A 153 22.90 0.10 2.11
C GLU A 153 23.35 0.87 3.37
N ALA A 154 22.75 2.02 3.65
CA ALA A 154 23.09 2.81 4.83
C ALA A 154 22.58 2.20 6.14
N ALA A 155 21.47 1.45 6.09
CA ALA A 155 20.96 0.67 7.21
C ALA A 155 21.96 -0.45 7.58
N MET A 156 22.56 -1.09 6.57
CA MET A 156 23.53 -2.16 6.78
C MET A 156 24.83 -1.70 7.47
N ASP A 157 25.30 -0.49 7.16
CA ASP A 157 26.50 0.08 7.77
C ASP A 157 26.22 0.77 9.13
N HIS A 158 24.97 0.75 9.60
CA HIS A 158 24.59 1.47 10.82
C HIS A 158 25.12 0.78 12.09
N PRO A 159 25.72 1.51 13.05
CA PRO A 159 26.33 0.91 14.25
C PRO A 159 25.32 0.19 15.17
N LYS A 160 24.04 0.56 15.08
CA LYS A 160 22.93 -0.02 15.84
C LYS A 160 22.10 -1.03 15.05
N ARG A 161 22.62 -1.59 13.95
CA ARG A 161 21.83 -2.48 13.08
C ARG A 161 21.30 -3.72 13.81
N ASN A 162 22.07 -4.25 14.76
CA ASN A 162 21.72 -5.43 15.57
C ASN A 162 20.81 -5.11 16.79
N GLU A 163 20.27 -3.89 16.92
CA GLU A 163 19.42 -3.54 18.08
C GLU A 163 17.94 -3.87 17.79
N ILE A 164 17.44 -4.96 18.37
CA ILE A 164 16.04 -5.39 18.29
C ILE A 164 15.23 -4.77 19.44
N ASN A 165 14.06 -4.18 19.13
CA ASN A 165 13.17 -3.57 20.12
C ASN A 165 12.08 -4.52 20.64
N LYS A 166 11.66 -5.51 19.83
CA LYS A 166 10.60 -6.47 20.19
C LYS A 166 11.06 -7.89 19.87
N ALA A 167 11.00 -8.77 20.87
CA ALA A 167 11.26 -10.20 20.74
C ALA A 167 10.41 -10.98 21.75
N LEU A 168 10.07 -12.23 21.42
CA LEU A 168 9.41 -13.12 22.37
C LEU A 168 10.40 -13.53 23.46
N GLY A 169 9.93 -13.57 24.70
CA GLY A 169 10.73 -13.88 25.88
C GLY A 169 11.32 -12.64 26.57
N PHE A 170 11.20 -11.43 26.01
CA PHE A 170 11.65 -10.20 26.68
C PHE A 170 10.71 -9.76 27.81
N ASP A 171 9.41 -9.76 27.57
CA ASP A 171 8.38 -9.40 28.55
C ASP A 171 7.42 -10.58 28.79
N PRO A 172 7.05 -10.92 30.04
CA PRO A 172 6.08 -11.98 30.33
C PRO A 172 4.68 -11.71 29.77
N ASN A 173 4.32 -10.46 29.49
CA ASN A 173 2.96 -10.06 29.17
C ASN A 173 2.90 -9.09 27.98
N ILE A 174 3.28 -9.61 26.81
CA ILE A 174 3.19 -8.91 25.53
C ILE A 174 1.75 -8.57 25.13
N ALA A 175 0.73 -9.21 25.73
CA ALA A 175 -0.68 -8.95 25.44
C ALA A 175 -1.16 -7.58 25.93
N LYS A 176 -0.41 -6.90 26.81
CA LYS A 176 -0.72 -5.53 27.27
C LYS A 176 -0.50 -4.47 26.18
N GLU A 177 0.38 -4.75 25.23
CA GLU A 177 0.73 -3.85 24.14
C GLU A 177 -0.01 -4.28 22.88
N ALA A 178 -1.04 -3.52 22.49
CA ALA A 178 -1.92 -3.87 21.39
C ALA A 178 -1.21 -3.99 20.03
N ASP A 179 -0.05 -3.34 19.88
CA ASP A 179 0.78 -3.34 18.68
C ASP A 179 2.07 -4.17 18.83
N PHE A 180 2.20 -5.00 19.88
CA PHE A 180 3.39 -5.83 20.06
C PHE A 180 3.56 -6.81 18.89
N VAL A 181 2.49 -7.53 18.56
CA VAL A 181 2.45 -8.45 17.41
C VAL A 181 1.90 -7.69 16.20
N GLU A 182 2.73 -7.48 15.19
CA GLU A 182 2.27 -6.94 13.92
C GLU A 182 1.49 -8.01 13.17
N THR A 183 0.29 -7.70 12.71
CA THR A 183 -0.52 -8.63 11.90
C THR A 183 -1.11 -7.95 10.69
N GLY A 184 -1.39 -8.76 9.66
CA GLY A 184 -2.09 -8.31 8.48
C GLY A 184 -2.53 -9.46 7.60
N HIS A 185 -3.15 -9.12 6.48
CA HIS A 185 -3.53 -10.06 5.44
C HIS A 185 -3.41 -9.40 4.07
N SER A 186 -3.21 -10.20 3.03
CA SER A 186 -3.17 -9.73 1.65
C SER A 186 -3.60 -10.86 0.71
N PRO A 187 -4.14 -10.53 -0.48
CA PRO A 187 -4.29 -11.52 -1.54
C PRO A 187 -2.97 -12.22 -1.86
N PHE A 188 -3.05 -13.51 -2.15
CA PHE A 188 -1.97 -14.38 -2.62
C PHE A 188 -2.42 -14.99 -3.95
N LEU A 189 -2.21 -14.26 -5.03
CA LEU A 189 -2.75 -14.56 -6.35
C LEU A 189 -1.92 -15.63 -7.07
N PRO A 190 -2.50 -16.35 -8.04
CA PRO A 190 -1.76 -17.25 -8.93
C PRO A 190 -0.48 -16.62 -9.49
N GLY A 191 0.66 -17.30 -9.33
CA GLY A 191 2.00 -16.85 -9.72
C GLY A 191 2.76 -16.05 -8.65
N ASP A 192 2.11 -15.64 -7.57
CA ASP A 192 2.79 -14.98 -6.45
C ASP A 192 3.71 -15.93 -5.70
N MET A 193 4.78 -15.39 -5.13
CA MET A 193 5.68 -16.12 -4.24
C MET A 193 5.90 -15.33 -2.95
N LEU A 194 5.79 -16.00 -1.81
CA LEU A 194 6.24 -15.48 -0.52
C LEU A 194 7.67 -15.96 -0.24
N LEU A 195 8.47 -15.08 0.36
CA LEU A 195 9.74 -15.40 1.00
C LEU A 195 9.64 -14.93 2.45
N VAL A 196 9.79 -15.85 3.39
CA VAL A 196 10.06 -15.56 4.80
C VAL A 196 11.53 -15.86 5.06
N CYS A 197 12.27 -14.96 5.69
CA CYS A 197 13.71 -15.16 5.94
C CYS A 197 14.20 -14.53 7.25
N SER A 198 15.31 -15.05 7.78
CA SER A 198 16.07 -14.42 8.87
C SER A 198 16.94 -13.28 8.33
N ASP A 199 17.45 -12.47 9.25
CA ASP A 199 18.32 -11.33 8.94
C ASP A 199 19.63 -11.79 8.27
N GLY A 200 20.14 -13.00 8.58
CA GLY A 200 21.35 -13.55 7.97
C GLY A 200 21.30 -13.67 6.44
N LEU A 201 20.10 -13.68 5.84
CA LEU A 201 19.96 -13.46 4.40
C LEU A 201 20.08 -11.98 4.04
N THR A 202 19.20 -11.13 4.59
CA THR A 202 19.02 -9.75 4.14
C THR A 202 20.15 -8.82 4.57
N ASP A 203 20.93 -9.21 5.57
CA ASP A 203 22.13 -8.50 6.02
C ASP A 203 23.29 -8.60 5.02
N LEU A 204 23.26 -9.61 4.15
CA LEU A 204 24.33 -9.86 3.19
C LEU A 204 23.82 -9.71 1.76
N VAL A 205 22.59 -10.12 1.49
CA VAL A 205 22.03 -10.20 0.14
C VAL A 205 21.02 -9.08 -0.06
N ASP A 206 21.34 -8.14 -0.94
CA ASP A 206 20.45 -7.04 -1.27
C ASP A 206 19.17 -7.53 -1.98
N LYS A 207 18.13 -6.70 -1.87
CA LYS A 207 16.82 -6.95 -2.47
C LYS A 207 16.85 -7.26 -3.98
N ASN A 208 17.77 -6.67 -4.74
CA ASN A 208 17.85 -6.88 -6.20
C ASN A 208 18.36 -8.28 -6.51
N LEU A 209 19.37 -8.75 -5.80
CA LEU A 209 19.91 -10.09 -5.92
C LEU A 209 18.87 -11.13 -5.48
N ILE A 210 18.19 -10.93 -4.34
CA ILE A 210 17.09 -11.79 -3.90
C ILE A 210 16.03 -11.90 -5.00
N LYS A 211 15.56 -10.77 -5.53
CA LYS A 211 14.59 -10.75 -6.63
C LYS A 211 15.09 -11.53 -7.85
N SER A 212 16.35 -11.35 -8.25
CA SER A 212 16.92 -12.03 -9.42
C SER A 212 16.94 -13.55 -9.24
N ILE A 213 17.23 -14.04 -8.04
CA ILE A 213 17.22 -15.47 -7.71
C ILE A 213 15.79 -16.01 -7.75
N LEU A 214 14.85 -15.30 -7.10
CA LEU A 214 13.45 -15.73 -7.03
C LEU A 214 12.74 -15.73 -8.39
N THR A 215 13.13 -14.84 -9.30
CA THR A 215 12.57 -14.72 -10.66
C THR A 215 13.29 -15.59 -11.69
N GLY A 216 14.45 -16.12 -11.34
CA GLY A 216 15.21 -17.07 -12.14
C GLY A 216 14.50 -18.42 -12.33
N ALA A 217 15.02 -19.20 -13.28
CA ALA A 217 14.60 -20.58 -13.50
C ALA A 217 15.06 -21.51 -12.37
N GLY A 218 14.29 -22.58 -12.16
CA GLY A 218 14.55 -23.60 -11.13
C GLY A 218 13.34 -23.80 -10.22
N GLU A 219 13.38 -24.91 -9.48
CA GLU A 219 12.37 -25.24 -8.47
C GLU A 219 12.58 -24.40 -7.20
N LEU A 220 11.65 -24.47 -6.24
CA LEU A 220 11.79 -23.73 -4.97
C LEU A 220 13.03 -24.12 -4.18
N GLU A 221 13.42 -25.40 -4.22
CA GLU A 221 14.64 -25.91 -3.60
C GLU A 221 15.90 -25.25 -4.18
N ASP A 222 15.99 -25.14 -5.50
CA ASP A 222 17.11 -24.47 -6.17
C ASP A 222 17.19 -22.99 -5.77
N LYS A 223 16.03 -22.33 -5.68
CA LYS A 223 15.93 -20.92 -5.30
C LYS A 223 16.37 -20.71 -3.85
N ALA A 224 15.87 -21.51 -2.91
CA ALA A 224 16.26 -21.47 -1.51
C ALA A 224 17.76 -21.72 -1.34
N THR A 225 18.30 -22.74 -2.02
CA THR A 225 19.73 -23.06 -2.01
C THR A 225 20.58 -21.91 -2.53
N LYS A 226 20.17 -21.27 -3.64
CA LYS A 226 20.87 -20.10 -4.19
C LYS A 226 20.83 -18.89 -3.26
N LEU A 227 19.73 -18.67 -2.53
CA LEU A 227 19.64 -17.59 -1.54
C LEU A 227 20.65 -17.80 -0.40
N ILE A 228 20.66 -18.99 0.20
CA ILE A 228 21.63 -19.33 1.26
C ILE A 228 23.06 -19.24 0.75
N GLN A 229 23.34 -19.78 -0.44
CA GLN A 229 24.66 -19.68 -1.06
C GLN A 229 25.08 -18.23 -1.29
N ALA A 230 24.17 -17.35 -1.72
CA ALA A 230 24.47 -15.93 -1.91
C ALA A 230 24.90 -15.26 -0.59
N ALA A 231 24.22 -15.56 0.53
CA ALA A 231 24.60 -15.06 1.84
C ALA A 231 25.96 -15.63 2.30
N ASN A 232 26.15 -16.94 2.16
CA ASN A 232 27.39 -17.62 2.53
C ASN A 232 28.60 -17.17 1.69
N ASN A 233 28.42 -16.87 0.41
CA ASN A 233 29.47 -16.35 -0.46
C ASN A 233 29.87 -14.91 -0.10
N LYS A 234 28.99 -14.15 0.55
CA LYS A 234 29.28 -12.82 1.10
C LYS A 234 29.80 -12.86 2.54
N GLY A 235 30.13 -14.05 3.04
CA GLY A 235 30.84 -14.26 4.29
C GLY A 235 30.08 -15.07 5.34
N GLY A 236 28.78 -15.32 5.17
CA GLY A 236 27.97 -16.16 6.06
C GLY A 236 28.14 -15.79 7.53
N LYS A 237 27.88 -14.52 7.86
CA LYS A 237 28.13 -13.94 9.19
C LYS A 237 27.18 -14.45 10.27
N ASP A 238 25.99 -14.90 9.85
CA ASP A 238 24.95 -15.39 10.73
C ASP A 238 24.32 -16.68 10.21
N ASN A 239 23.43 -17.25 11.02
CA ASN A 239 22.50 -18.28 10.59
C ASN A 239 21.60 -17.74 9.48
N VAL A 240 21.34 -18.55 8.45
CA VAL A 240 20.57 -18.12 7.28
C VAL A 240 19.44 -19.09 7.04
N THR A 241 18.22 -18.59 7.18
CA THR A 241 17.00 -19.39 7.03
C THR A 241 16.04 -18.75 6.07
N VAL A 242 15.47 -19.56 5.18
CA VAL A 242 14.51 -19.13 4.16
C VAL A 242 13.35 -20.12 4.05
N VAL A 243 12.13 -19.60 3.92
CA VAL A 243 10.94 -20.37 3.57
C VAL A 243 10.25 -19.71 2.39
N LEU A 244 10.05 -20.49 1.33
CA LEU A 244 9.38 -20.07 0.11
C LEU A 244 8.00 -20.72 0.02
N VAL A 245 7.01 -19.95 -0.41
CA VAL A 245 5.68 -20.47 -0.80
C VAL A 245 5.30 -19.89 -2.15
N HIS A 246 4.88 -20.71 -3.10
CA HIS A 246 4.50 -20.29 -4.44
C HIS A 246 3.04 -20.66 -4.72
N ASN A 247 2.24 -19.68 -5.15
CA ASN A 247 0.90 -19.97 -5.63
C ASN A 247 0.99 -20.54 -7.06
N ASN A 248 1.13 -21.86 -7.17
CA ASN A 248 1.18 -22.57 -8.44
C ASN A 248 -0.18 -22.80 -9.10
N LYS A 249 -1.27 -22.19 -8.60
CA LYS A 249 -2.58 -22.27 -9.26
C LYS A 249 -2.51 -21.63 -10.64
N VAL A 250 -3.33 -22.13 -11.55
CA VAL A 250 -3.50 -21.50 -12.86
C VAL A 250 -4.24 -20.18 -12.66
N PRO A 251 -3.75 -19.04 -13.18
CA PRO A 251 -4.48 -17.79 -13.16
C PRO A 251 -5.88 -17.99 -13.74
N ARG A 252 -6.91 -17.65 -12.97
CA ARG A 252 -8.28 -17.65 -13.51
C ARG A 252 -8.34 -16.52 -14.55
N VAL A 253 -8.21 -16.88 -15.82
CA VAL A 253 -8.54 -15.97 -16.92
C VAL A 253 -10.04 -15.76 -16.84
N HIS A 254 -10.46 -14.64 -16.27
CA HIS A 254 -11.80 -14.13 -16.56
C HIS A 254 -11.77 -13.79 -18.05
N ASN A 255 -12.25 -14.72 -18.88
CA ASN A 255 -12.69 -14.37 -20.20
C ASN A 255 -13.68 -13.23 -20.00
N VAL A 256 -13.26 -12.03 -20.38
CA VAL A 256 -14.17 -10.90 -20.51
C VAL A 256 -15.17 -11.36 -21.55
N THR A 257 -16.29 -11.91 -21.09
CA THR A 257 -17.47 -12.07 -21.92
C THR A 257 -17.87 -10.65 -22.24
N ARG A 258 -17.42 -10.15 -23.39
CA ARG A 258 -18.19 -9.15 -24.13
C ARG A 258 -19.64 -9.62 -24.03
N PRO A 259 -20.60 -8.75 -23.66
CA PRO A 259 -22.00 -9.13 -23.75
C PRO A 259 -22.18 -9.68 -25.16
N VAL A 260 -22.58 -10.95 -25.25
CA VAL A 260 -22.87 -11.59 -26.53
C VAL A 260 -23.97 -10.73 -27.12
N ALA A 261 -23.63 -9.91 -28.12
CA ALA A 261 -24.62 -9.32 -28.99
C ALA A 261 -25.42 -10.52 -29.49
N SER A 262 -26.69 -10.59 -29.09
CA SER A 262 -27.58 -11.70 -29.41
C SER A 262 -27.44 -12.00 -30.89
N ALA A 263 -26.78 -13.11 -31.22
CA ALA A 263 -26.65 -13.54 -32.60
C ALA A 263 -28.08 -13.80 -33.07
N LYS A 264 -28.54 -13.00 -34.04
CA LYS A 264 -29.73 -13.35 -34.82
C LYS A 264 -29.44 -14.73 -35.40
N VAL A 265 -30.23 -15.72 -34.98
CA VAL A 265 -30.33 -17.00 -35.66
C VAL A 265 -30.62 -16.68 -37.13
N ALA A 266 -29.74 -17.12 -38.02
CA ALA A 266 -30.00 -17.10 -39.44
C ALA A 266 -31.10 -18.13 -39.70
N GLU A 267 -32.27 -17.67 -40.12
CA GLU A 267 -33.30 -18.54 -40.69
C GLU A 267 -32.76 -19.14 -41.99
N GLU A 268 -32.74 -20.47 -42.05
CA GLU A 268 -32.56 -21.25 -43.27
C GLU A 268 -33.63 -20.88 -44.30
N ILE A 269 -33.19 -20.58 -45.51
CA ILE A 269 -34.04 -20.40 -46.68
C ILE A 269 -34.53 -21.79 -47.10
N ILE A 270 -35.80 -22.10 -46.81
CA ILE A 270 -36.49 -23.27 -47.37
C ILE A 270 -37.28 -22.83 -48.60
N ASP A 271 -36.90 -23.40 -49.74
CA ASP A 271 -37.48 -23.24 -51.08
C ASP A 271 -38.96 -23.68 -51.15
N PRO A 272 -39.91 -22.82 -51.57
CA PRO A 272 -41.32 -23.16 -51.64
C PRO A 272 -41.70 -23.75 -53.00
N LYS A 273 -41.24 -24.97 -53.32
CA LYS A 273 -41.79 -25.77 -54.44
C LYS A 273 -41.85 -27.26 -54.16
N HIS A 274 -42.71 -27.67 -53.22
CA HIS A 274 -43.56 -28.88 -53.35
C HIS A 274 -44.42 -29.06 -52.08
N ARG A 275 -45.75 -29.02 -52.24
CA ARG A 275 -46.68 -29.74 -51.34
C ARG A 275 -47.78 -30.41 -52.17
N PRO A 276 -47.98 -31.73 -52.00
CA PRO A 276 -49.19 -32.40 -52.46
C PRO A 276 -50.39 -32.07 -51.55
N LYS A 277 -51.57 -32.14 -52.17
CA LYS A 277 -52.92 -31.86 -51.65
C LYS A 277 -53.39 -32.91 -50.63
N LEU A 278 -54.33 -32.54 -49.74
CA LEU A 278 -55.73 -33.01 -49.76
C LEU A 278 -56.61 -32.38 -48.64
N HIS A 279 -57.82 -31.97 -49.06
CA HIS A 279 -59.19 -31.96 -48.47
C HIS A 279 -59.44 -31.67 -46.98
N ASP A 280 -60.58 -31.12 -46.54
CA ASP A 280 -61.73 -30.37 -47.10
C ASP A 280 -62.45 -29.81 -45.85
N GLY A 281 -63.04 -28.61 -45.91
CA GLY A 281 -63.94 -28.12 -44.84
C GLY A 281 -64.18 -26.60 -44.88
N PRO A 282 -65.38 -26.11 -44.51
CA PRO A 282 -66.18 -25.24 -45.37
C PRO A 282 -66.02 -23.72 -45.16
N GLU A 283 -66.72 -23.00 -46.03
CA GLU A 283 -66.67 -21.57 -46.40
C GLU A 283 -66.64 -20.52 -45.28
N THR A 284 -65.94 -19.44 -45.63
CA THR A 284 -65.70 -18.20 -44.89
C THR A 284 -66.93 -17.29 -44.76
N VAL A 285 -67.10 -16.67 -43.58
CA VAL A 285 -67.85 -15.41 -43.41
C VAL A 285 -66.85 -14.28 -43.14
N PRO A 286 -66.96 -13.09 -43.77
CA PRO A 286 -65.95 -12.04 -43.60
C PRO A 286 -66.22 -11.22 -42.33
N VAL A 287 -65.18 -10.98 -41.52
CA VAL A 287 -65.22 -10.00 -40.42
C VAL A 287 -64.37 -8.78 -40.79
N LYS A 288 -65.01 -7.62 -40.82
CA LYS A 288 -64.43 -6.29 -41.07
C LYS A 288 -63.21 -6.00 -40.17
N GLN A 289 -62.08 -5.66 -40.77
CA GLN A 289 -60.94 -5.06 -40.07
C GLN A 289 -61.27 -3.63 -39.60
N LYS A 290 -61.15 -3.39 -38.29
CA LYS A 290 -61.30 -2.07 -37.67
C LYS A 290 -59.92 -1.39 -37.64
N SER A 291 -59.77 -0.22 -38.26
CA SER A 291 -58.48 0.45 -38.40
C SER A 291 -58.00 1.02 -37.05
N ASN A 292 -56.82 0.59 -36.59
CA ASN A 292 -56.15 1.07 -35.38
C ASN A 292 -55.46 2.44 -35.58
N ARG A 293 -56.23 3.47 -35.95
CA ARG A 293 -55.72 4.86 -36.08
C ARG A 293 -55.17 5.41 -34.76
N THR A 294 -55.67 4.93 -33.62
CA THR A 294 -55.22 5.33 -32.28
C THR A 294 -53.82 4.82 -31.94
N ALA A 295 -53.48 3.59 -32.35
CA ALA A 295 -52.15 3.03 -32.12
C ALA A 295 -51.08 3.77 -32.94
N VAL A 296 -51.40 4.16 -34.18
CA VAL A 296 -50.49 4.95 -35.03
C VAL A 296 -50.27 6.35 -34.45
N ALA A 297 -51.32 6.98 -33.92
CA ALA A 297 -51.20 8.29 -33.28
C ALA A 297 -50.31 8.25 -32.03
N LEU A 298 -50.45 7.22 -31.18
CA LEU A 298 -49.61 7.05 -30.00
C LEU A 298 -48.13 6.81 -30.35
N LEU A 299 -47.88 6.05 -31.42
CA LEU A 299 -46.52 5.76 -31.89
C LEU A 299 -45.85 7.02 -32.47
N ALA A 300 -46.62 7.87 -33.16
CA ALA A 300 -46.14 9.16 -33.66
C ALA A 300 -45.79 10.14 -32.53
N ILE A 301 -46.60 10.18 -31.46
CA ILE A 301 -46.31 11.01 -30.27
C ILE A 301 -45.04 10.52 -29.58
N LEU A 302 -44.88 9.21 -29.43
CA LEU A 302 -43.70 8.61 -28.80
C LEU A 302 -42.41 8.91 -29.59
N LEU A 303 -42.48 8.85 -30.92
CA LEU A 303 -41.37 9.25 -31.79
C LEU A 303 -41.02 10.73 -31.65
N LEU A 304 -42.01 11.62 -31.52
CA LEU A 304 -41.77 13.06 -31.30
C LEU A 304 -41.06 13.33 -29.98
N VAL A 305 -41.44 12.64 -28.90
CA VAL A 305 -40.79 12.79 -27.58
C VAL A 305 -39.32 12.35 -27.65
N VAL A 306 -39.04 11.23 -28.31
CA VAL A 306 -37.66 10.75 -28.50
C VAL A 306 -36.84 11.76 -29.32
N LEU A 307 -37.43 12.30 -30.39
CA LEU A 307 -36.75 13.26 -31.26
C LEU A 307 -36.45 14.58 -30.54
N CYS A 308 -37.39 15.07 -29.71
CA CYS A 308 -37.15 16.21 -28.82
C CYS A 308 -36.03 15.94 -27.81
N GLY A 309 -35.94 14.71 -27.26
CA GLY A 309 -34.84 14.31 -26.38
C GLY A 309 -33.47 14.35 -27.07
N PHE A 310 -33.39 13.88 -28.33
CA PHE A 310 -32.15 13.98 -29.11
C PHE A 310 -31.76 15.42 -29.44
N VAL A 311 -32.73 16.28 -29.77
CA VAL A 311 -32.47 17.71 -30.01
C VAL A 311 -32.00 18.40 -28.73
N TRP A 312 -32.63 18.11 -27.58
CA TRP A 312 -32.21 18.61 -26.28
C TRP A 312 -30.78 18.16 -25.93
N GLN A 313 -30.46 16.88 -26.13
CA GLN A 313 -29.13 16.34 -25.84
C GLN A 313 -28.06 16.90 -26.79
N TYR A 314 -28.41 17.11 -28.06
CA TYR A 314 -27.54 17.81 -29.02
C TYR A 314 -27.30 19.26 -28.62
N TRP A 315 -28.31 19.96 -28.12
CA TRP A 315 -28.19 21.34 -27.64
C TRP A 315 -27.31 21.45 -26.38
N ILE A 316 -27.47 20.53 -25.41
CA ILE A 316 -26.56 20.43 -24.25
C ILE A 316 -25.12 20.17 -24.71
N ASN A 317 -24.90 19.25 -25.65
CA ASN A 317 -23.57 18.98 -26.17
C ASN A 317 -22.98 20.16 -26.95
N GLN A 318 -23.81 20.97 -27.61
CA GLN A 318 -23.37 22.21 -28.27
C GLN A 318 -23.05 23.31 -27.26
N GLN A 319 -23.77 23.42 -26.14
CA GLN A 319 -23.40 24.32 -25.05
C GLN A 319 -22.04 23.95 -24.45
N LEU A 320 -21.76 22.66 -24.26
CA LEU A 320 -20.48 22.18 -23.74
C LEU A 320 -19.31 22.40 -24.73
N LYS A 321 -19.57 22.45 -26.04
CA LYS A 321 -18.56 22.77 -27.07
C LYS A 321 -18.32 24.27 -27.25
N HIS A 322 -19.28 25.12 -26.90
CA HIS A 322 -19.14 26.58 -26.98
C HIS A 322 -18.49 27.21 -25.75
N ASP A 323 -18.14 26.43 -24.73
CA ASP A 323 -17.32 26.85 -23.58
C ASP A 323 -15.81 26.62 -23.79
N GLU A 324 -15.37 26.51 -25.05
CA GLU A 324 -14.01 26.90 -25.41
C GLU A 324 -13.86 28.41 -25.19
N THR A 325 -13.57 28.75 -23.93
CA THR A 325 -13.15 30.07 -23.51
C THR A 325 -11.99 30.52 -24.40
N LYS A 326 -12.28 31.43 -25.34
CA LYS A 326 -11.26 32.31 -25.91
C LYS A 326 -10.44 32.86 -24.74
N PRO A 327 -9.10 32.91 -24.82
CA PRO A 327 -8.31 33.50 -23.76
C PRO A 327 -8.69 34.97 -23.69
N VAL A 328 -9.59 35.30 -22.75
CA VAL A 328 -9.71 36.65 -22.26
C VAL A 328 -8.34 36.92 -21.66
N VAL A 329 -7.54 37.74 -22.35
CA VAL A 329 -6.38 38.38 -21.74
C VAL A 329 -6.93 39.30 -20.66
N ALA A 330 -7.28 38.70 -19.52
CA ALA A 330 -7.41 39.42 -18.29
C ALA A 330 -6.02 39.98 -18.04
N ARG A 331 -5.87 41.30 -18.23
CA ARG A 331 -4.71 42.00 -17.66
C ARG A 331 -4.61 41.51 -16.21
N PRO A 332 -3.48 40.92 -15.79
CA PRO A 332 -3.35 40.48 -14.43
C PRO A 332 -3.59 41.72 -13.58
N VAL A 333 -4.63 41.69 -12.76
CA VAL A 333 -4.75 42.64 -11.66
C VAL A 333 -3.59 42.30 -10.75
N THR A 334 -2.42 42.90 -11.01
CA THR A 334 -1.27 42.82 -10.11
C THR A 334 -1.68 43.57 -8.86
N ARG A 335 -2.34 42.85 -7.96
CA ARG A 335 -2.64 43.37 -6.63
C ARG A 335 -1.30 43.67 -5.97
N PRO A 336 -1.17 44.82 -5.30
CA PRO A 336 0.08 45.14 -4.62
C PRO A 336 0.38 44.05 -3.59
N LYS A 337 1.48 43.32 -3.80
CA LYS A 337 1.92 42.24 -2.91
C LYS A 337 2.30 42.82 -1.56
N SER A 338 1.97 42.11 -0.48
CA SER A 338 2.35 42.57 0.86
C SER A 338 3.87 42.54 1.02
N ALA A 339 4.44 43.44 1.83
CA ALA A 339 5.88 43.45 2.08
C ALA A 339 6.39 42.12 2.68
N GLY A 340 5.56 41.43 3.46
CA GLY A 340 5.85 40.10 4.00
C GLY A 340 5.85 39.00 2.94
N GLU A 341 4.90 39.04 2.00
CA GLU A 341 4.83 38.11 0.86
C GLU A 341 6.07 38.26 -0.04
N ILE A 342 6.42 39.49 -0.42
CA ILE A 342 7.58 39.77 -1.27
C ILE A 342 8.85 39.29 -0.58
N LYS A 343 9.05 39.66 0.71
CA LYS A 343 10.22 39.23 1.47
C LYS A 343 10.31 37.70 1.54
N LEU A 344 9.19 37.01 1.76
CA LEU A 344 9.17 35.55 1.85
C LEU A 344 9.53 34.89 0.51
N GLN A 345 8.90 35.32 -0.59
CA GLN A 345 9.16 34.77 -1.92
C GLN A 345 10.61 35.06 -2.37
N ASP A 346 11.12 36.26 -2.12
CA ASP A 346 12.51 36.62 -2.44
C ASP A 346 13.51 35.83 -1.61
N THR A 347 13.22 35.60 -0.33
CA THR A 347 14.07 34.78 0.54
C THR A 347 14.11 33.34 0.04
N LEU A 348 12.95 32.77 -0.34
CA LEU A 348 12.87 31.44 -0.93
C LEU A 348 13.63 31.33 -2.24
N ASN A 349 13.55 32.34 -3.10
CA ASN A 349 14.25 32.38 -4.37
C ASN A 349 15.79 32.45 -4.17
N LYS A 350 16.26 33.26 -3.22
CA LYS A 350 17.70 33.51 -2.97
C LYS A 350 18.36 32.55 -1.97
N LEU A 351 17.59 31.65 -1.35
CA LEU A 351 18.10 30.73 -0.33
C LEU A 351 19.21 29.82 -0.90
N LYS A 352 20.42 29.80 -0.33
CA LYS A 352 21.49 28.92 -0.83
C LYS A 352 21.40 27.48 -0.32
N GLY A 353 20.66 27.25 0.76
CA GLY A 353 20.42 25.92 1.32
C GLY A 353 18.97 25.46 1.18
N ASN A 354 18.63 24.39 1.89
CA ASN A 354 17.30 23.79 1.86
C ASN A 354 16.48 24.09 3.11
N THR A 355 16.96 24.93 4.03
CA THR A 355 16.24 25.24 5.28
C THR A 355 15.97 26.73 5.37
N LEU A 356 14.69 27.09 5.52
CA LEU A 356 14.24 28.44 5.81
C LEU A 356 13.65 28.48 7.22
N ILE A 357 14.20 29.35 8.07
CA ILE A 357 13.66 29.60 9.41
C ILE A 357 12.86 30.90 9.36
N LEU A 358 11.58 30.81 9.67
CA LEU A 358 10.69 31.96 9.82
C LEU A 358 10.68 32.37 11.29
N SER A 359 10.98 33.63 11.59
CA SER A 359 10.91 34.18 12.93
C SER A 359 9.98 35.41 12.95
N ALA A 360 9.30 35.65 14.07
CA ALA A 360 8.48 36.84 14.25
C ALA A 360 9.31 38.15 14.22
N THR A 361 10.62 38.06 14.42
CA THR A 361 11.56 39.17 14.29
C THR A 361 11.79 39.54 12.81
N ASP A 362 11.77 38.54 11.93
CA ASP A 362 12.02 38.72 10.49
C ASP A 362 10.74 38.93 9.67
N PHE A 363 9.61 38.42 10.14
CA PHE A 363 8.32 38.50 9.44
C PHE A 363 7.24 39.02 10.39
N LYS A 364 6.61 40.14 10.02
CA LYS A 364 5.49 40.70 10.78
C LYS A 364 4.27 39.77 10.65
N GLU A 365 3.73 39.32 11.78
CA GLU A 365 2.56 38.46 11.84
C GLU A 365 1.23 39.26 11.85
N PRO A 366 0.15 38.76 11.23
CA PRO A 366 0.13 37.62 10.31
C PRO A 366 0.76 37.98 8.95
N ILE A 367 1.35 36.98 8.27
CA ILE A 367 1.86 37.17 6.91
C ILE A 367 0.67 37.11 5.95
N VAL A 368 0.31 38.27 5.39
CA VAL A 368 -0.83 38.39 4.47
C VAL A 368 -0.38 38.04 3.05
N LEU A 369 -1.09 37.10 2.42
CA LEU A 369 -0.83 36.62 1.06
C LEU A 369 -1.88 37.16 0.09
N SER A 370 -1.43 37.87 -0.93
CA SER A 370 -2.24 38.33 -2.07
C SER A 370 -2.10 37.43 -3.29
N ASP A 371 -1.14 36.50 -3.25
CA ASP A 371 -0.81 35.51 -4.26
C ASP A 371 -0.25 34.22 -3.61
N SER A 372 -0.19 33.12 -4.35
CA SER A 372 0.34 31.85 -3.85
C SER A 372 1.86 31.93 -3.70
N ILE A 373 2.39 31.45 -2.57
CA ILE A 373 3.83 31.23 -2.41
C ILE A 373 4.23 30.00 -3.21
N PHE A 374 5.06 30.19 -4.23
CA PHE A 374 5.52 29.11 -5.09
C PHE A 374 6.81 28.49 -4.56
N ILE A 375 6.80 27.18 -4.34
CA ILE A 375 7.97 26.39 -3.94
C ILE A 375 8.50 25.63 -5.17
N GLY A 376 9.47 26.24 -5.84
CA GLY A 376 10.08 25.71 -7.07
C GLY A 376 11.26 24.74 -6.88
N ARG A 377 11.51 24.25 -5.65
CA ARG A 377 12.72 23.48 -5.31
C ARG A 377 12.45 21.99 -5.11
N ASP A 378 13.46 21.18 -5.40
CA ASP A 378 13.47 19.73 -5.14
C ASP A 378 13.33 19.41 -3.65
N SER A 379 14.02 20.13 -2.76
CA SER A 379 13.91 19.92 -1.31
C SER A 379 13.92 21.23 -0.53
N LEU A 380 13.01 21.35 0.44
CA LEU A 380 12.87 22.54 1.28
C LEU A 380 12.30 22.20 2.67
N TYR A 381 12.87 22.76 3.72
CA TYR A 381 12.40 22.67 5.09
C TYR A 381 12.08 24.08 5.59
N ILE A 382 10.81 24.39 5.78
CA ILE A 382 10.37 25.66 6.35
C ILE A 382 10.00 25.43 7.81
N LYS A 383 10.71 26.09 8.72
CA LYS A 383 10.46 26.01 10.17
C LYS A 383 10.09 27.36 10.73
N ALA A 384 8.94 27.47 11.38
CA ALA A 384 8.62 28.64 12.18
C ALA A 384 9.23 28.53 13.60
N LYS A 385 9.87 29.60 14.05
CA LYS A 385 10.24 29.85 15.45
C LYS A 385 9.14 30.73 16.06
N GLY A 386 8.13 30.10 16.66
CA GLY A 386 6.94 30.79 17.19
C GLY A 386 5.68 30.49 16.36
N LYS A 387 4.60 31.24 16.60
CA LYS A 387 3.28 31.01 15.98
C LYS A 387 3.12 31.83 14.69
N ILE A 388 3.80 31.44 13.62
CA ILE A 388 3.67 32.12 12.32
C ILE A 388 2.34 31.75 11.66
N VAL A 389 1.48 32.74 11.44
CA VAL A 389 0.17 32.57 10.80
C VAL A 389 0.15 33.26 9.42
N PHE A 390 -0.22 32.50 8.39
CA PHE A 390 -0.53 33.02 7.05
C PHE A 390 -2.02 33.33 6.96
N LYS A 391 -2.37 34.45 6.32
CA LYS A 391 -3.77 34.82 6.02
C LYS A 391 -3.92 35.30 4.58
N PRO A 392 -5.04 35.02 3.90
CA PRO A 392 -5.31 35.63 2.62
C PRO A 392 -5.62 37.11 2.80
N ASP A 393 -5.25 37.93 1.83
CA ASP A 393 -5.86 39.25 1.68
C ASP A 393 -7.36 39.09 1.41
N SER A 394 -8.16 40.08 1.82
CA SER A 394 -9.63 40.11 1.75
C SER A 394 -10.22 39.71 0.38
N GLY A 395 -9.51 39.98 -0.71
CA GLY A 395 -9.94 39.60 -2.06
C GLY A 395 -9.30 38.32 -2.61
N TYR A 396 -8.35 37.71 -1.91
CA TYR A 396 -7.57 36.57 -2.40
C TYR A 396 -8.29 35.24 -2.16
N LYS A 397 -8.39 34.42 -3.22
CA LYS A 397 -9.12 33.14 -3.20
C LYS A 397 -8.26 31.93 -3.60
N GLY A 398 -6.97 32.14 -3.86
CA GLY A 398 -6.04 31.08 -4.24
C GLY A 398 -5.51 30.30 -3.04
N ALA A 399 -4.59 29.37 -3.31
CA ALA A 399 -3.95 28.59 -2.26
C ALA A 399 -2.83 29.38 -1.57
N ALA A 400 -2.61 29.14 -0.28
CA ALA A 400 -1.49 29.81 0.40
C ALA A 400 -0.15 29.41 -0.23
N PHE A 401 0.07 28.11 -0.41
CA PHE A 401 1.32 27.54 -0.91
C PHE A 401 1.06 26.62 -2.09
N MET A 402 1.94 26.67 -3.11
CA MET A 402 1.90 25.80 -4.27
C MET A 402 3.29 25.20 -4.50
N LEU A 403 3.38 23.87 -4.41
CA LEU A 403 4.62 23.15 -4.66
C LEU A 403 4.79 22.90 -6.17
N SER A 404 6.03 22.80 -6.62
CA SER A 404 6.35 22.37 -7.98
C SER A 404 6.11 20.87 -8.16
N PRO A 405 5.68 20.40 -9.35
CA PRO A 405 5.65 18.96 -9.67
C PRO A 405 7.02 18.26 -9.56
N LYS A 406 8.12 19.03 -9.57
CA LYS A 406 9.49 18.53 -9.41
C LYS A 406 9.94 18.45 -7.95
N SER A 407 9.19 19.02 -7.01
CA SER A 407 9.49 18.91 -5.59
C SER A 407 9.55 17.45 -5.16
N LYS A 408 10.56 17.05 -4.41
CA LYS A 408 10.73 15.70 -3.88
C LYS A 408 10.47 15.63 -2.38
N TYR A 409 10.81 16.70 -1.64
CA TYR A 409 10.69 16.72 -0.19
C TYR A 409 10.53 18.14 0.37
N VAL A 410 9.32 18.52 0.77
CA VAL A 410 8.99 19.85 1.31
C VAL A 410 8.35 19.71 2.68
N VAL A 411 9.06 20.13 3.73
CA VAL A 411 8.57 20.11 5.10
C VAL A 411 8.05 21.48 5.49
N LEU A 412 6.81 21.55 5.98
CA LEU A 412 6.27 22.71 6.69
C LEU A 412 6.19 22.37 8.18
N ASP A 413 6.93 23.11 9.01
CA ASP A 413 7.06 22.85 10.45
C ASP A 413 6.61 24.07 11.26
N SER A 414 5.63 23.85 12.14
CA SER A 414 5.14 24.82 13.13
C SER A 414 4.46 26.08 12.56
N VAL A 415 3.85 25.99 11.37
CA VAL A 415 3.14 27.09 10.70
C VAL A 415 1.61 26.94 10.77
N ALA A 416 0.88 28.04 10.68
CA ALA A 416 -0.58 28.02 10.61
C ALA A 416 -1.12 28.75 9.38
N PHE A 417 -2.19 28.22 8.79
CA PHE A 417 -2.92 28.82 7.67
C PHE A 417 -4.33 29.17 8.15
N ASP A 418 -4.72 30.44 8.12
CA ASP A 418 -6.04 30.89 8.59
C ASP A 418 -6.85 31.58 7.49
N GLY A 419 -8.01 31.02 7.15
CA GLY A 419 -9.00 31.63 6.27
C GLY A 419 -8.82 31.37 4.77
N PHE A 420 -7.90 30.51 4.35
CA PHE A 420 -7.71 30.19 2.93
C PHE A 420 -8.78 29.22 2.40
N LYS A 421 -9.17 29.36 1.12
CA LYS A 421 -9.98 28.33 0.47
C LYS A 421 -9.20 27.01 0.38
N THR A 422 -7.95 27.07 -0.07
CA THR A 422 -7.02 25.93 -0.10
C THR A 422 -5.75 26.30 0.67
N GLY A 423 -5.30 25.48 1.61
CA GLY A 423 -4.08 25.73 2.36
C GLY A 423 -2.84 25.51 1.48
N VAL A 424 -2.58 24.26 1.12
CA VAL A 424 -1.42 23.88 0.29
C VAL A 424 -1.85 23.06 -0.92
N ILE A 425 -1.33 23.41 -2.10
CA ILE A 425 -1.44 22.59 -3.31
C ILE A 425 -0.12 21.84 -3.52
N THR A 426 -0.21 20.53 -3.71
CA THR A 426 0.90 19.66 -4.11
C THR A 426 0.55 18.88 -5.38
N HIS A 427 1.57 18.45 -6.12
CA HIS A 427 1.42 17.66 -7.34
C HIS A 427 1.92 16.22 -7.22
N ASN A 428 2.48 15.89 -6.06
CA ASN A 428 3.05 14.60 -5.72
C ASN A 428 3.12 14.45 -4.19
N ASP A 429 3.79 13.40 -3.73
CA ASP A 429 3.91 13.03 -2.32
C ASP A 429 5.04 13.77 -1.57
N ALA A 430 5.53 14.90 -2.11
CA ALA A 430 6.65 15.62 -1.51
C ALA A 430 6.30 16.38 -0.22
N LEU A 431 5.02 16.68 0.03
CA LEU A 431 4.61 17.53 1.16
C LEU A 431 4.59 16.76 2.48
N VAL A 432 5.38 17.24 3.44
CA VAL A 432 5.40 16.77 4.83
C VAL A 432 4.95 17.91 5.75
N LEU A 433 4.00 17.62 6.64
CA LEU A 433 3.48 18.59 7.61
C LEU A 433 3.90 18.17 9.01
N LYS A 434 4.48 19.10 9.79
CA LYS A 434 4.83 18.90 11.21
C LYS A 434 4.25 20.05 12.03
N TYR A 435 3.38 19.74 12.99
CA TYR A 435 2.74 20.77 13.83
C TYR A 435 2.07 21.91 13.03
N VAL A 436 1.49 21.59 11.88
CA VAL A 436 0.83 22.55 11.00
C VAL A 436 -0.66 22.66 11.35
N GLN A 437 -1.17 23.89 11.47
CA GLN A 437 -2.58 24.14 11.74
C GLN A 437 -3.27 24.74 10.52
N PHE A 438 -4.42 24.18 10.14
CA PHE A 438 -5.31 24.76 9.15
C PHE A 438 -6.57 25.26 9.88
N ILE A 439 -6.70 26.58 9.98
CA ILE A 439 -7.78 27.27 10.68
C ILE A 439 -8.70 27.85 9.60
N ASN A 440 -10.00 27.59 9.67
CA ASN A 440 -10.98 28.10 8.71
C ASN A 440 -10.62 27.82 7.23
N CYS A 441 -9.89 26.73 6.95
CA CYS A 441 -9.52 26.35 5.60
C CYS A 441 -10.55 25.37 5.04
N VAL A 442 -11.11 25.65 3.85
CA VAL A 442 -12.09 24.74 3.21
C VAL A 442 -11.42 23.45 2.77
N THR A 443 -10.22 23.54 2.20
CA THR A 443 -9.41 22.41 1.79
C THR A 443 -7.98 22.57 2.34
N PRO A 444 -7.62 21.89 3.45
CA PRO A 444 -6.30 22.02 4.06
C PRO A 444 -5.15 21.73 3.08
N VAL A 445 -5.22 20.58 2.40
CA VAL A 445 -4.25 20.17 1.38
C VAL A 445 -5.01 19.63 0.17
N GLN A 446 -4.58 20.05 -1.02
CA GLN A 446 -5.12 19.57 -2.29
C GLN A 446 -3.98 18.97 -3.13
N THR A 447 -4.12 17.71 -3.53
CA THR A 447 -3.19 17.06 -4.45
C THR A 447 -3.74 17.12 -5.87
N THR A 448 -2.96 17.62 -6.83
CA THR A 448 -3.36 17.77 -8.24
C THR A 448 -2.37 17.07 -9.16
N TYR A 449 -2.82 16.05 -9.89
CA TYR A 449 -1.97 15.35 -10.86
C TYR A 449 -2.09 16.00 -12.24
N LEU A 450 -0.95 16.31 -12.86
CA LEU A 450 -0.86 16.83 -14.23
C LEU A 450 -0.40 15.70 -15.15
N PHE A 451 -1.28 15.25 -16.04
CA PHE A 451 -0.97 14.22 -17.01
C PHE A 451 -0.63 14.84 -18.37
N PRO A 452 0.37 14.30 -19.10
CA PRO A 452 0.69 14.76 -20.45
C PRO A 452 -0.49 14.53 -21.41
N ASP A 453 -0.78 15.53 -22.24
CA ASP A 453 -1.81 15.40 -23.29
C ASP A 453 -1.39 14.33 -24.31
N LYS A 454 -2.35 13.52 -24.76
CA LYS A 454 -2.19 12.46 -25.78
C LYS A 454 -1.11 11.40 -25.50
N GLN A 455 -0.77 11.15 -24.24
CA GLN A 455 0.12 10.06 -23.86
C GLN A 455 -0.62 9.04 -22.98
N TYR A 456 -0.28 7.76 -23.14
CA TYR A 456 -0.79 6.73 -22.25
C TYR A 456 -0.16 6.89 -20.86
N VAL A 457 -1.00 6.98 -19.84
CA VAL A 457 -0.59 7.02 -18.44
C VAL A 457 -1.11 5.78 -17.74
N SER A 458 -0.22 5.04 -17.08
CA SER A 458 -0.55 3.87 -16.26
C SER A 458 0.04 4.04 -14.87
N GLY A 459 -0.75 3.82 -13.82
CA GLY A 459 -0.30 3.99 -12.44
C GLY A 459 -1.47 3.96 -11.45
N ARG A 460 -1.15 4.04 -10.14
CA ARG A 460 -2.12 4.18 -9.05
C ARG A 460 -1.85 5.49 -8.32
N LEU A 461 -2.91 6.18 -7.93
CA LEU A 461 -2.81 7.34 -7.03
C LEU A 461 -2.77 6.79 -5.60
N PHE A 462 -1.70 7.08 -4.85
CA PHE A 462 -1.59 6.63 -3.47
C PHE A 462 -2.61 7.36 -2.59
N GLY A 463 -3.29 6.61 -1.71
CA GLY A 463 -4.31 7.14 -0.80
C GLY A 463 -3.79 7.27 0.64
N GLY A 464 -3.88 8.50 1.18
CA GLY A 464 -3.91 8.78 2.62
C GLY A 464 -2.55 8.93 3.33
N MET A 465 -1.97 10.14 3.30
CA MET A 465 -0.64 10.42 3.88
C MET A 465 -0.65 11.28 5.15
N PHE A 466 -1.81 11.80 5.58
CA PHE A 466 -1.90 12.71 6.72
C PHE A 466 -2.75 12.11 7.85
N LYS A 467 -2.13 11.85 9.00
CA LYS A 467 -2.82 11.53 10.26
C LYS A 467 -2.98 12.81 11.07
N ILE A 468 -4.09 12.93 11.80
CA ILE A 468 -4.26 14.02 12.77
C ILE A 468 -3.36 13.70 13.97
N ASP A 469 -2.49 14.61 14.36
CA ASP A 469 -1.74 14.49 15.61
C ASP A 469 -2.73 14.48 16.78
N SER A 470 -2.74 13.39 17.55
CA SER A 470 -3.47 13.26 18.80
C SER A 470 -2.72 14.00 19.92
N LEU A 471 -2.60 15.32 19.82
CA LEU A 471 -2.23 16.13 20.97
C LEU A 471 -3.50 16.35 21.83
N PRO A 472 -3.42 16.18 23.16
CA PRO A 472 -4.55 16.44 24.04
C PRO A 472 -5.05 17.87 23.83
N LYS A 473 -6.38 18.05 23.76
CA LYS A 473 -6.97 19.38 23.98
C LYS A 473 -6.39 19.91 25.29
N ALA A 474 -5.65 21.01 25.24
CA ALA A 474 -5.30 21.74 26.45
C ALA A 474 -6.60 21.98 27.21
N ILE A 475 -6.71 21.36 28.39
CA ILE A 475 -7.81 21.57 29.32
C ILE A 475 -7.80 23.07 29.63
N LYS A 476 -8.85 23.76 29.20
CA LYS A 476 -9.09 25.14 29.65
C LYS A 476 -9.33 25.06 31.15
N HIS A 477 -8.46 25.68 31.93
CA HIS A 477 -8.76 26.08 33.30
C HIS A 477 -9.75 27.23 33.31
#